data_AF-A0ABD1N280-F1
#
_entry.id   AF-A0ABD1N280-F1
#
_cell.length_a   1.000
_cell.length_b   1.000
_cell.length_c   1.000
_cell.angle_alpha   90.00
_cell.angle_beta   90.00
_cell.angle_gamma   90.00
#
_symmetry.space_group_name_H-M   'P 1'
#
loop_
_entity.id
_entity.type
_entity.pdbx_description
1 polymer ?
#
loop_
_entity_poly.entity_id
_entity_poly.type
_entity_poly.pdbx_seq_one_letter_code
_entity_poly.pdbx_strand_id
1 'polypeptide(L)'
;MEFVDEDEEEDDTQVISRIKRPSYISSESTTATKRRGINVKGPLDLHFRRESGLRQTSLNDACHKEVRARVIQYIARFFYRNGIAFNVAKSKSFKMMVEAIGNYGPHLKPPSYHELRVPLLKKELEYTHDLLKGHEEERVKYGCSIMVGLIKKIEL
;
A
#
# COMPACT_ATOMS: atom_id res chain seq x y z
N MET A 1 26.50 -6.88 -42.46
CA MET A 1 27.35 -6.85 -41.27
C MET A 1 26.49 -7.35 -40.14
N GLU A 2 26.51 -8.67 -39.93
CA GLU A 2 26.00 -9.30 -38.71
C GLU A 2 27.09 -9.27 -37.64
N PHE A 3 26.71 -9.04 -36.38
CA PHE A 3 27.35 -9.40 -35.09
C PHE A 3 26.33 -8.95 -34.02
N VAL A 4 25.45 -9.81 -33.51
CA VAL A 4 25.59 -10.84 -32.44
C VAL A 4 25.55 -10.24 -31.02
N ASP A 5 24.41 -10.48 -30.36
CA ASP A 5 24.11 -10.95 -28.99
C ASP A 5 24.81 -10.44 -27.71
N GLU A 6 24.05 -10.60 -26.61
CA GLU A 6 24.39 -10.52 -25.16
C GLU A 6 24.33 -9.09 -24.55
N ASP A 7 23.55 -8.78 -23.51
CA ASP A 7 23.19 -9.57 -22.33
C ASP A 7 21.71 -9.38 -21.88
N GLU A 8 21.03 -10.50 -21.61
CA GLU A 8 19.87 -10.58 -20.72
C GLU A 8 20.37 -10.51 -19.27
N GLU A 9 20.03 -9.45 -18.52
CA GLU A 9 20.01 -9.56 -17.06
C GLU A 9 18.64 -10.07 -16.61
N GLU A 10 18.57 -11.35 -16.29
CA GLU A 10 17.54 -11.93 -15.43
C GLU A 10 17.75 -11.42 -13.99
N ASP A 11 16.86 -10.55 -13.50
CA ASP A 11 16.80 -10.26 -12.05
C ASP A 11 16.02 -11.37 -11.34
N ASP A 12 16.75 -12.15 -10.54
CA ASP A 12 16.28 -13.26 -9.72
C ASP A 12 15.10 -12.84 -8.84
N THR A 13 13.88 -13.20 -9.26
CA THR A 13 12.70 -13.00 -8.44
C THR A 13 12.69 -14.06 -7.34
N GLN A 14 13.13 -13.69 -6.13
CA GLN A 14 13.09 -14.59 -4.98
C GLN A 14 11.64 -15.03 -4.69
N VAL A 15 11.41 -16.33 -4.75
CA VAL A 15 10.14 -17.00 -4.49
C VAL A 15 9.71 -16.73 -3.04
N ILE A 16 8.65 -15.95 -2.87
CA ILE A 16 8.01 -15.77 -1.56
C ILE A 16 7.31 -17.08 -1.19
N SER A 17 7.77 -17.70 -0.11
CA SER A 17 7.19 -18.92 0.45
C SER A 17 5.72 -18.72 0.86
N ARG A 18 4.88 -19.67 0.46
CA ARG A 18 3.44 -19.70 0.73
C ARG A 18 3.18 -19.87 2.24
N ILE A 19 2.68 -18.83 2.90
CA ILE A 19 2.06 -18.99 4.23
C ILE A 19 0.59 -19.38 4.04
N LYS A 20 0.26 -20.62 4.44
CA LYS A 20 -1.08 -21.21 4.50
C LYS A 20 -2.00 -20.35 5.37
N ARG A 21 -3.11 -19.84 4.83
CA ARG A 21 -4.23 -19.28 5.62
C ARG A 21 -5.15 -20.41 6.11
N PRO A 22 -5.71 -20.34 7.33
CA PRO A 22 -6.79 -21.24 7.73
C PRO A 22 -8.08 -20.92 6.97
N SER A 23 -8.70 -21.96 6.42
CA SER A 23 -10.04 -21.97 5.85
C SER A 23 -11.10 -21.72 6.93
N TYR A 24 -11.96 -20.73 6.74
CA TYR A 24 -13.17 -20.59 7.54
C TYR A 24 -14.20 -21.61 7.02
N ILE A 25 -14.54 -22.59 7.86
CA ILE A 25 -15.70 -23.46 7.66
C ILE A 25 -16.84 -22.80 8.44
N SER A 26 -17.88 -22.40 7.73
CA SER A 26 -19.19 -22.10 8.30
C SER A 26 -19.88 -23.39 8.72
N SER A 27 -20.26 -23.50 9.98
CA SER A 27 -21.11 -24.58 10.47
C SER A 27 -22.27 -24.04 11.31
N GLU A 28 -23.47 -24.27 10.79
CA GLU A 28 -24.75 -24.18 11.49
C GLU A 28 -24.71 -24.88 12.86
N SER A 29 -25.40 -24.31 13.84
CA SER A 29 -25.60 -24.92 15.16
C SER A 29 -27.04 -25.38 15.31
N THR A 30 -27.24 -26.69 15.37
CA THR A 30 -28.46 -27.34 15.84
C THR A 30 -28.42 -27.55 17.36
N THR A 31 -29.51 -27.14 18.00
CA THR A 31 -30.11 -27.57 19.29
C THR A 31 -29.31 -28.45 20.27
N ALA A 32 -29.20 -28.02 21.54
CA ALA A 32 -29.98 -28.58 22.68
C ALA A 32 -29.30 -28.48 24.08
N THR A 33 -30.15 -28.23 25.07
CA THR A 33 -30.09 -28.63 26.51
C THR A 33 -29.20 -27.88 27.51
N LYS A 34 -29.85 -27.03 28.30
CA LYS A 34 -29.34 -26.39 29.53
C LYS A 34 -29.51 -27.34 30.73
N ARG A 35 -28.43 -27.70 31.41
CA ARG A 35 -28.46 -28.20 32.80
C ARG A 35 -27.44 -27.42 33.64
N ARG A 36 -27.91 -26.87 34.76
CA ARG A 36 -27.14 -26.11 35.76
C ARG A 36 -26.42 -27.09 36.69
N GLY A 37 -25.16 -26.80 37.04
CA GLY A 37 -24.41 -27.55 38.05
C GLY A 37 -23.26 -26.73 38.68
N ILE A 38 -23.51 -26.25 39.90
CA ILE A 38 -22.61 -26.06 41.05
C ILE A 38 -21.17 -25.54 40.76
N ASN A 39 -20.92 -24.27 41.09
CA ASN A 39 -19.58 -23.69 41.18
C ASN A 39 -18.91 -24.11 42.50
N VAL A 40 -18.00 -25.08 42.48
CA VAL A 40 -16.97 -25.25 43.51
C VAL A 40 -15.65 -24.74 42.94
N LYS A 41 -15.27 -23.51 43.33
CA LYS A 41 -13.98 -22.92 42.97
C LYS A 41 -12.90 -23.59 43.82
N GLY A 42 -12.04 -24.36 43.16
CA GLY A 42 -10.93 -25.06 43.80
C GLY A 42 -9.79 -24.12 44.23
N PRO A 43 -8.83 -24.62 45.04
CA PRO A 43 -7.72 -23.84 45.59
C PRO A 43 -6.81 -23.17 44.53
N LEU A 44 -6.88 -23.63 43.28
CA LEU A 44 -6.14 -23.11 42.13
C LEU A 44 -6.63 -21.74 41.62
N ASP A 45 -7.84 -21.29 42.00
CA ASP A 45 -8.41 -20.00 41.54
C ASP A 45 -7.79 -18.78 42.27
N LEU A 46 -6.91 -19.01 43.25
CA LEU A 46 -6.24 -17.94 44.00
C LEU A 46 -5.08 -17.30 43.21
N HIS A 47 -4.57 -17.96 42.16
CA HIS A 47 -3.43 -17.48 41.38
C HIS A 47 -3.80 -16.57 40.19
N PHE A 48 -5.08 -16.42 39.87
CA PHE A 48 -5.55 -15.53 38.78
C PHE A 48 -6.04 -14.17 39.28
N ARG A 49 -5.75 -13.81 40.55
CA ARG A 49 -6.04 -12.48 41.10
C ARG A 49 -5.00 -11.45 40.62
N ARG A 50 -5.19 -11.03 39.36
CA ARG A 50 -4.96 -9.67 38.82
C ARG A 50 -3.61 -9.02 39.15
N GLU A 51 -2.61 -9.23 38.28
CA GLU A 51 -1.72 -8.14 37.88
C GLU A 51 -2.47 -7.24 36.90
N SER A 52 -3.17 -6.24 37.44
CA SER A 52 -3.77 -5.16 36.67
C SER A 52 -2.67 -4.20 36.22
N GLY A 53 -2.22 -4.32 34.97
CA GLY A 53 -1.36 -3.32 34.35
C GLY A 53 -0.88 -3.66 32.94
N LEU A 54 -0.76 -4.94 32.60
CA LEU A 54 -0.30 -5.34 31.28
C LEU A 54 -1.51 -5.66 30.41
N ARG A 55 -1.94 -4.69 29.59
CA ARG A 55 -2.79 -5.01 28.44
C ARG A 55 -1.99 -5.97 27.56
N GLN A 56 -2.29 -7.26 27.67
CA GLN A 56 -1.75 -8.27 26.76
C GLN A 56 -2.17 -7.85 25.35
N THR A 57 -1.24 -7.27 24.59
CA THR A 57 -1.45 -7.06 23.16
C THR A 57 -1.62 -8.43 22.55
N SER A 58 -2.73 -8.64 21.82
CA SER A 58 -2.96 -9.90 21.13
C SER A 58 -1.74 -10.22 20.26
N LEU A 59 -1.32 -11.49 20.21
CA LEU A 59 -0.22 -11.93 19.32
C LEU A 59 -0.48 -11.48 17.87
N ASN A 60 -1.75 -11.38 17.47
CA ASN A 60 -2.16 -10.87 16.18
C ASN A 60 -1.78 -9.38 15.98
N ASP A 61 -1.96 -8.55 17.01
CA ASP A 61 -1.62 -7.12 16.96
C ASP A 61 -0.11 -6.91 16.85
N ALA A 62 0.68 -7.74 17.54
CA ALA A 62 2.14 -7.70 17.45
C ALA A 62 2.63 -8.11 16.04
N CYS A 63 2.06 -9.17 15.47
CA CYS A 63 2.37 -9.62 14.11
C CYS A 63 2.04 -8.55 13.06
N HIS A 64 0.85 -7.95 13.12
CA HIS A 64 0.46 -6.89 12.20
C HIS A 64 1.36 -5.65 12.30
N LYS A 65 1.80 -5.29 13.51
CA LYS A 65 2.75 -4.19 13.72
C LYS A 65 4.11 -4.48 13.08
N GLU A 66 4.62 -5.70 13.23
CA GLU A 66 5.90 -6.11 12.65
C GLU A 66 5.86 -6.11 11.12
N VAL A 67 4.81 -6.68 10.53
CA VAL A 67 4.62 -6.65 9.06
C VAL A 67 4.55 -5.21 8.55
N ARG A 68 3.79 -4.35 9.24
CA ARG A 68 3.73 -2.92 8.91
C ARG A 68 5.09 -2.24 9.00
N ALA A 69 5.85 -2.48 10.07
CA ALA A 69 7.16 -1.86 10.27
C ALA A 69 8.11 -2.18 9.11
N ARG A 70 8.12 -3.43 8.62
CA ARG A 70 8.92 -3.84 7.46
C ARG A 70 8.51 -3.12 6.18
N VAL A 71 7.20 -3.04 5.89
CA VAL A 71 6.70 -2.33 4.70
C VAL A 71 7.09 -0.85 4.74
N ILE A 72 6.90 -0.19 5.89
CA ILE A 72 7.28 1.21 6.06
C ILE A 72 8.80 1.41 5.88
N GLN A 73 9.62 0.48 6.36
CA GLN A 73 11.07 0.52 6.17
C GLN A 73 11.46 0.43 4.68
N TYR A 74 10.80 -0.43 3.89
CA TYR A 74 11.01 -0.50 2.44
C TYR A 74 10.62 0.79 1.73
N ILE A 75 9.47 1.38 2.08
CA ILE A 75 9.04 2.68 1.54
C ILE A 75 10.06 3.77 1.86
N ALA A 76 10.54 3.84 3.11
CA ALA A 76 11.55 4.81 3.50
C ALA A 76 12.86 4.64 2.71
N ARG A 77 13.34 3.40 2.55
CA ARG A 77 14.53 3.08 1.73
C ARG A 77 14.35 3.51 0.28
N PHE A 78 13.17 3.29 -0.30
CA PHE A 78 12.84 3.72 -1.66
C PHE A 78 12.94 5.24 -1.83
N PHE A 79 12.45 6.02 -0.85
CA PHE A 79 12.58 7.48 -0.87
C PHE A 79 14.03 7.93 -0.81
N TYR A 80 14.82 7.37 0.11
CA TYR A 80 16.22 7.75 0.29
C TYR A 80 17.09 7.38 -0.92
N ARG A 81 16.90 6.17 -1.47
CA ARG A 81 17.69 5.67 -2.60
C ARG A 81 17.46 6.46 -3.87
N ASN A 82 16.23 6.91 -4.11
CA ASN A 82 15.84 7.61 -5.34
C ASN A 82 15.76 9.14 -5.18
N GLY A 83 16.17 9.69 -4.03
CA GLY A 83 16.16 11.13 -3.79
C GLY A 83 14.75 11.75 -3.82
N ILE A 84 13.72 11.00 -3.41
CA ILE A 84 12.33 11.48 -3.45
C ILE A 84 12.09 12.43 -2.29
N ALA A 85 11.62 13.64 -2.58
CA ALA A 85 11.28 14.63 -1.56
C ALA A 85 10.16 14.14 -0.62
N PHE A 86 10.30 14.37 0.68
CA PHE A 86 9.32 13.94 1.69
C PHE A 86 7.94 14.56 1.53
N ASN A 87 7.83 15.68 0.82
CA ASN A 87 6.55 16.29 0.48
C ASN A 87 5.65 15.34 -0.35
N VAL A 88 6.24 14.40 -1.11
CA VAL A 88 5.48 13.38 -1.85
C VAL A 88 4.65 12.51 -0.91
N ALA A 89 5.13 12.19 0.30
CA ALA A 89 4.37 11.39 1.26
C ALA A 89 3.06 12.07 1.73
N LYS A 90 2.96 13.40 1.58
CA LYS A 90 1.75 14.17 1.90
C LYS A 90 0.79 14.26 0.71
N SER A 91 1.24 13.97 -0.51
CA SER A 91 0.43 14.12 -1.71
C SER A 91 -0.75 13.15 -1.73
N LYS A 92 -1.85 13.56 -2.39
CA LYS A 92 -3.00 12.69 -2.59
C LYS A 92 -2.63 11.50 -3.48
N SER A 93 -1.83 11.72 -4.53
CA SER A 93 -1.39 10.67 -5.44
C SER A 93 -0.63 9.54 -4.73
N PHE A 94 0.26 9.86 -3.77
CA PHE A 94 0.98 8.85 -3.01
C PHE A 94 0.05 8.00 -2.14
N LYS A 95 -0.92 8.64 -1.46
CA LYS A 95 -1.91 7.92 -0.64
C LYS A 95 -2.77 6.98 -1.49
N MET A 96 -3.25 7.46 -2.64
CA MET A 96 -4.03 6.65 -3.59
C MET A 96 -3.22 5.46 -4.12
N MET A 97 -1.93 5.66 -4.41
CA MET A 97 -1.04 4.58 -4.86
C MET A 97 -0.92 3.48 -3.80
N VAL A 98 -0.65 3.83 -2.54
CA VAL A 98 -0.52 2.85 -1.44
C VAL A 98 -1.83 2.09 -1.21
N GLU A 99 -2.96 2.79 -1.26
CA GLU A 99 -4.29 2.18 -1.14
C GLU A 99 -4.58 1.21 -2.28
N ALA A 100 -4.31 1.60 -3.54
CA ALA A 100 -4.50 0.74 -4.70
C ALA A 100 -3.65 -0.54 -4.63
N ILE A 101 -2.38 -0.42 -4.20
CA ILE A 101 -1.49 -1.57 -3.99
C ILE A 101 -2.05 -2.49 -2.91
N GLY A 102 -2.50 -1.93 -1.78
CA GLY A 102 -3.10 -2.69 -0.69
C GLY A 102 -4.38 -3.43 -1.08
N ASN A 103 -5.22 -2.79 -1.90
CA ASN A 103 -6.47 -3.36 -2.40
C ASN A 103 -6.24 -4.47 -3.45
N TYR A 104 -5.19 -4.35 -4.28
CA TYR A 104 -4.81 -5.41 -5.22
C TYR A 104 -4.25 -6.64 -4.49
N GLY A 105 -3.34 -6.42 -3.53
CA GLY A 105 -2.75 -7.47 -2.70
C GLY A 105 -1.40 -8.02 -3.22
N PRO A 106 -0.92 -9.14 -2.65
CA PRO A 106 0.46 -9.63 -2.83
C PRO A 106 0.87 -10.03 -4.25
N HIS A 107 -0.07 -10.17 -5.16
CA HIS A 107 0.18 -10.65 -6.52
C HIS A 107 0.45 -9.52 -7.52
N LEU A 108 0.50 -8.26 -7.05
CA LEU A 108 0.77 -7.13 -7.91
C LEU A 108 2.20 -7.22 -8.46
N LYS A 109 2.31 -7.32 -9.79
CA LYS A 109 3.58 -7.13 -10.47
C LYS A 109 3.87 -5.63 -10.58
N PRO A 110 5.04 -5.15 -10.14
CA PRO A 110 5.46 -3.77 -10.39
C PRO A 110 5.45 -3.49 -11.90
N PRO A 111 5.11 -2.26 -12.33
CA PRO A 111 5.19 -1.90 -13.73
C PRO A 111 6.64 -1.89 -14.21
N SER A 112 6.88 -2.37 -15.43
CA SER A 112 8.19 -2.32 -16.06
C SER A 112 8.58 -0.90 -16.49
N TYR A 113 9.87 -0.67 -16.73
CA TYR A 113 10.37 0.61 -17.22
C TYR A 113 9.72 1.02 -18.57
N HIS A 114 9.55 0.05 -19.48
CA HIS A 114 8.91 0.29 -20.76
C HIS A 114 7.43 0.67 -20.62
N GLU A 115 6.71 0.04 -19.69
CA GLU A 115 5.31 0.37 -19.41
C GLU A 115 5.14 1.77 -18.82
N LEU A 116 6.01 2.15 -17.87
CA LEU A 116 5.98 3.49 -17.27
C LEU A 116 6.25 4.58 -18.31
N ARG A 117 7.29 4.41 -19.13
CA ARG A 117 7.76 5.47 -20.03
C ARG A 117 6.89 5.67 -21.27
N VAL A 118 6.17 4.65 -21.74
CA VAL A 118 5.39 4.73 -22.99
C VAL A 118 3.88 4.61 -22.76
N PRO A 119 3.28 3.43 -22.51
CA PRO A 119 1.83 3.30 -22.49
C PRO A 119 1.19 3.99 -21.28
N LEU A 120 1.78 3.92 -20.08
CA LEU A 120 1.20 4.55 -18.89
C LEU A 120 1.29 6.07 -18.97
N LEU A 121 2.42 6.60 -19.45
CA LEU A 121 2.57 8.04 -19.70
C LEU A 121 1.57 8.55 -20.74
N LYS A 122 1.33 7.79 -21.82
CA LYS A 122 0.32 8.14 -22.83
C LYS A 122 -1.09 8.20 -22.25
N LYS A 123 -1.46 7.26 -21.37
CA LYS A 123 -2.76 7.26 -20.70
C LYS A 123 -2.94 8.47 -19.78
N GLU A 124 -1.90 8.83 -19.02
CA GLU A 124 -1.94 10.01 -18.17
C GLU A 124 -2.07 11.30 -19.02
N LEU A 125 -1.38 11.36 -20.16
CA LEU A 125 -1.49 12.48 -21.10
C LEU A 125 -2.93 12.63 -21.64
N GLU A 126 -3.54 11.53 -22.08
CA GLU A 126 -4.93 11.53 -22.56
C GLU A 126 -5.90 11.98 -21.46
N TYR A 127 -5.74 11.45 -20.24
CA TYR A 127 -6.52 11.89 -19.09
C TYR A 127 -6.42 13.40 -18.83
N THR A 128 -5.21 13.96 -18.93
CA THR A 128 -5.03 15.42 -18.76
C THR A 128 -5.66 16.23 -19.90
N HIS A 129 -5.61 15.73 -21.14
CA HIS A 129 -6.27 16.39 -22.27
C HIS A 129 -7.78 16.40 -22.12
N ASP A 130 -8.37 15.30 -21.67
CA ASP A 130 -9.81 15.20 -21.43
C ASP A 130 -10.25 16.17 -20.33
N LEU A 131 -9.46 16.31 -19.26
CA LEU A 131 -9.73 17.27 -18.19
C LEU A 131 -9.67 18.73 -18.70
N LEU A 132 -8.78 19.02 -19.67
CA LEU A 132 -8.60 20.35 -20.23
C LEU A 132 -9.60 20.71 -21.34
N LYS A 133 -10.29 19.72 -21.91
CA LYS A 133 -11.16 19.93 -23.08
C LYS A 133 -12.21 21.04 -22.88
N GLY A 134 -12.86 21.08 -21.72
CA GLY A 134 -13.83 22.14 -21.41
C GLY A 134 -13.21 23.54 -21.39
N HIS A 135 -11.99 23.67 -20.88
CA HIS A 135 -11.26 24.94 -20.89
C HIS A 135 -10.83 25.34 -22.30
N GLU A 136 -10.54 24.39 -23.19
CA GLU A 136 -10.22 24.69 -24.58
C GLU A 136 -11.44 25.28 -25.32
N GLU A 137 -12.62 24.71 -25.10
CA GLU A 137 -13.88 25.21 -25.68
C GLU A 137 -14.19 26.65 -25.19
N GLU A 138 -14.01 26.91 -23.89
CA GLU A 138 -14.14 28.25 -23.31
C GLU A 138 -13.09 29.23 -23.87
N ARG A 139 -11.85 28.77 -24.03
CA ARG A 139 -10.75 29.56 -24.60
C ARG A 139 -11.03 29.96 -26.04
N VAL A 140 -11.55 29.06 -26.87
CA VAL A 140 -11.94 29.37 -28.26
C VAL A 140 -13.07 30.40 -28.30
N LYS A 141 -14.00 30.34 -27.34
CA LYS A 141 -15.17 31.23 -27.30
C LYS A 141 -14.86 32.64 -26.77
N TYR A 142 -14.10 32.73 -25.69
CA TYR A 142 -13.90 34.00 -24.95
C TYR A 142 -12.46 34.51 -24.97
N GLY A 143 -11.50 33.68 -25.41
CA GLY A 143 -10.07 33.93 -25.21
C GLY A 143 -9.63 33.68 -23.76
N CYS A 144 -8.35 33.37 -23.57
CA CYS A 144 -7.74 33.40 -22.23
C CYS A 144 -6.28 33.87 -22.32
N SER A 145 -5.76 34.38 -21.20
CA SER A 145 -4.35 34.78 -21.08
C SER A 145 -3.61 33.82 -20.16
N ILE A 146 -2.37 33.47 -20.52
CA ILE A 146 -1.51 32.63 -19.68
C ILE A 146 -0.77 33.52 -18.70
N MET A 147 -1.06 33.38 -17.41
CA MET A 147 -0.27 34.04 -16.37
C MET A 147 0.99 33.24 -16.10
N VAL A 148 2.13 33.74 -16.59
CA VAL A 148 3.45 33.21 -16.26
C VAL A 148 4.00 33.92 -15.02
N GLY A 149 4.22 33.18 -13.94
CA GLY A 149 4.85 33.69 -12.72
C GLY A 149 6.37 33.67 -12.82
N LEU A 150 7.02 34.85 -12.85
CA LEU A 150 8.47 34.97 -12.75
C LEU A 150 8.89 34.85 -11.28
N ILE A 151 9.33 33.67 -10.85
CA ILE A 151 10.02 33.50 -9.57
C ILE A 151 11.45 34.01 -9.75
N LYS A 152 11.75 35.21 -9.24
CA LYS A 152 13.12 35.72 -9.19
C LYS A 152 13.97 34.76 -8.36
N LYS A 153 15.05 34.23 -8.95
CA LYS A 153 16.12 33.59 -8.17
C LYS A 153 16.64 34.63 -7.17
N ILE A 154 16.52 34.33 -5.89
CA ILE A 154 17.32 34.98 -4.86
C ILE A 154 18.73 34.42 -5.07
N GLU A 155 19.63 35.25 -5.58
CA GLU A 155 21.07 34.98 -5.54
C GLU A 155 21.50 35.06 -4.08
N LEU A 156 22.16 34.00 -3.58
CA LEU A 156 22.87 33.97 -2.32
C LEU A 156 24.33 34.36 -2.55
#